data_AF-A0A1N7L7E2-F1
#
_entry.id   AF-A0A1N7L7E2-F1
#
_cell.length_a   1.000
_cell.length_b   1.000
_cell.length_c   1.000
_cell.angle_alpha   90.00
_cell.angle_beta   90.00
_cell.angle_gamma   90.00
#
_symmetry.space_group_name_H-M   'P 1'
#
loop_
_entity.id
_entity.type
_entity.pdbx_description
1 polymer ?
#
loop_
_entity_poly.entity_id
_entity_poly.type
_entity_poly.pdbx_seq_one_letter_code
_entity_poly.pdbx_strand_id
1 'polypeptide(L)'
;MKISIPDHWSNFIKIFTKKHNETIIYDVVRVFRNEEEIQERYDTYEFEDFLPEYIPIADDSGGQVAVISKNNKDTKVYLTSYGVLQEEYLEVLDRDLLHWMQRKFPFENQKNVLSEIDIEKRKNENTLLLEQISSFTDITEFLKKAIVIEGIALPEYYASIEHIYYFQDGYHYNSVENKDLVSDKPGGFKSNWIVLATNYFADPFFIDLNEAEQMFPVYFAYHGQGHWEPLKITDSLEIFQKKLEDIQNIRYDKTTLINYFDENIDPENLFWKDVYLTIEDESVLDWEEIKQESFDSNGSKVNLYITDTGPNKMKIITLLKKELNISGSEALKLSKSPRIFFRTGYSKWLEKTSKELEDLGAQVEFEILD
;
A
#
# COMPACT_ATOMS: atom_id res chain seq x y z
N MET A 1 -8.18 -23.36 -7.00
CA MET A 1 -9.01 -24.19 -7.92
C MET A 1 -8.98 -23.53 -9.29
N LYS A 2 -8.87 -24.26 -10.41
CA LYS A 2 -8.72 -23.59 -11.71
C LYS A 2 -10.02 -22.87 -12.12
N ILE A 3 -9.95 -21.56 -12.30
CA ILE A 3 -11.13 -20.74 -12.63
C ILE A 3 -11.64 -21.07 -14.02
N SER A 4 -12.97 -21.16 -14.13
CA SER A 4 -13.61 -21.24 -15.44
C SER A 4 -13.78 -19.82 -16.00
N ILE A 5 -12.96 -19.47 -16.98
CA ILE A 5 -13.06 -18.20 -17.67
C ILE A 5 -14.23 -18.21 -18.67
N PRO A 6 -15.19 -17.28 -18.57
CA PRO A 6 -16.35 -17.25 -19.43
C PRO A 6 -16.02 -16.76 -20.86
N ASP A 7 -16.83 -17.15 -21.84
CA ASP A 7 -16.61 -16.86 -23.25
C ASP A 7 -16.66 -15.36 -23.55
N HIS A 8 -17.55 -14.63 -22.87
CA HIS A 8 -17.66 -13.17 -23.06
C HIS A 8 -16.36 -12.43 -22.67
N TRP A 9 -15.60 -12.94 -21.70
CA TRP A 9 -14.28 -12.43 -21.32
C TRP A 9 -13.22 -12.85 -22.33
N SER A 10 -13.19 -14.13 -22.66
CA SER A 10 -12.27 -14.70 -23.66
C SER A 10 -12.37 -13.98 -25.01
N ASN A 11 -13.56 -13.53 -25.39
CA ASN A 11 -13.79 -12.74 -26.60
C ASN A 11 -13.38 -11.28 -26.43
N PHE A 12 -13.71 -10.66 -25.29
CA PHE A 12 -13.31 -9.29 -24.98
C PHE A 12 -11.79 -9.12 -24.97
N ILE A 13 -11.06 -10.00 -24.27
CA ILE A 13 -9.63 -9.81 -24.05
C ILE A 13 -8.80 -9.90 -25.34
N LYS A 14 -9.27 -10.69 -26.32
CA LYS A 14 -8.69 -10.72 -27.68
C LYS A 14 -8.79 -9.37 -28.40
N ILE A 15 -9.92 -8.68 -28.22
CA ILE A 15 -10.16 -7.35 -28.82
C ILE A 15 -9.33 -6.31 -28.07
N PHE A 16 -9.34 -6.36 -26.75
CA PHE A 16 -8.59 -5.47 -25.87
C PHE A 16 -7.09 -5.50 -26.15
N THR A 17 -6.47 -6.69 -26.15
CA THR A 17 -5.03 -6.87 -26.36
C THR A 17 -4.57 -6.47 -27.76
N LYS A 18 -5.48 -6.43 -28.75
CA LYS A 18 -5.18 -5.88 -30.08
C LYS A 18 -5.13 -4.35 -30.10
N LYS A 19 -5.86 -3.70 -29.19
CA LYS A 19 -6.06 -2.25 -29.16
C LYS A 19 -5.14 -1.55 -28.14
N HIS A 20 -4.76 -2.25 -27.08
CA HIS A 20 -3.96 -1.71 -25.97
C HIS A 20 -2.74 -2.59 -25.70
N ASN A 21 -1.56 -1.98 -25.68
CA ASN A 21 -0.29 -2.68 -25.47
C ASN A 21 0.18 -2.62 -24.00
N GLU A 22 -0.30 -1.64 -23.24
CA GLU A 22 0.06 -1.39 -21.84
C GLU A 22 -0.88 -2.12 -20.88
N THR A 23 -0.36 -2.44 -19.69
CA THR A 23 -1.08 -3.18 -18.63
C THR A 23 -1.95 -2.25 -17.78
N ILE A 24 -1.52 -1.01 -17.61
CA ILE A 24 -2.28 0.08 -16.98
C ILE A 24 -2.75 0.99 -18.09
N ILE A 25 -4.05 1.32 -18.10
CA ILE A 25 -4.64 2.17 -19.12
C ILE A 25 -5.30 3.35 -18.41
N TYR A 26 -5.13 4.54 -19.00
CA TYR A 26 -5.67 5.79 -18.46
C TYR A 26 -5.14 6.08 -17.05
N ASP A 27 -3.86 5.72 -16.82
CA ASP A 27 -3.04 5.99 -15.63
C ASP A 27 -3.49 5.33 -14.31
N VAL A 28 -4.70 4.76 -14.23
CA VAL A 28 -5.25 4.20 -12.98
C VAL A 28 -5.90 2.81 -13.11
N VAL A 29 -6.31 2.38 -14.31
CA VAL A 29 -7.03 1.11 -14.45
C VAL A 29 -6.10 0.00 -14.91
N ARG A 30 -6.00 -1.06 -14.11
CA ARG A 30 -5.33 -2.31 -14.49
C ARG A 30 -6.36 -3.34 -14.93
N VAL A 31 -6.47 -3.57 -16.24
CA VAL A 31 -7.31 -4.66 -16.78
C VAL A 31 -6.47 -5.93 -16.85
N PHE A 32 -6.96 -7.01 -16.22
CA PHE A 32 -6.23 -8.27 -16.21
C PHE A 32 -6.18 -8.88 -17.60
N ARG A 33 -5.01 -9.34 -18.05
CA ARG A 33 -4.78 -9.68 -19.47
C ARG A 33 -4.82 -11.15 -19.78
N ASN A 34 -4.60 -11.99 -18.78
CA ASN A 34 -4.47 -13.42 -18.93
C ASN A 34 -5.14 -14.14 -17.74
N GLU A 35 -5.25 -15.46 -17.87
CA GLU A 35 -5.86 -16.31 -16.86
C GLU A 35 -5.08 -16.30 -15.54
N GLU A 36 -3.76 -16.13 -15.60
CA GLU A 36 -2.88 -16.12 -14.43
C GLU A 36 -3.11 -14.89 -13.54
N GLU A 37 -3.20 -13.69 -14.11
CA GLU A 37 -3.52 -12.45 -13.37
C GLU A 37 -4.91 -12.52 -12.72
N ILE A 38 -5.89 -13.13 -13.40
CA ILE A 38 -7.23 -13.32 -12.84
C ILE A 38 -7.18 -14.36 -11.72
N GLN A 39 -6.44 -15.46 -11.91
CA GLN A 39 -6.29 -16.53 -10.93
C GLN A 39 -5.60 -16.03 -9.66
N GLU A 40 -4.53 -15.26 -9.81
CA GLU A 40 -3.83 -14.61 -8.70
C GLU A 40 -4.82 -13.80 -7.86
N ARG A 41 -5.59 -12.90 -8.47
CA ARG A 41 -6.55 -12.04 -7.74
C ARG A 41 -7.71 -12.82 -7.15
N TYR A 42 -8.22 -13.81 -7.88
CA TYR A 42 -9.31 -14.64 -7.42
C TYR A 42 -8.93 -15.47 -6.18
N ASP A 43 -7.72 -16.03 -6.18
CA ASP A 43 -7.21 -16.80 -5.03
C ASP A 43 -6.81 -15.86 -3.88
N THR A 44 -6.16 -14.72 -4.19
CA THR A 44 -5.74 -13.71 -3.21
C THR A 44 -6.89 -13.20 -2.35
N TYR A 45 -8.03 -12.88 -2.97
CA TYR A 45 -9.19 -12.33 -2.26
C TYR A 45 -10.32 -13.36 -2.05
N GLU A 46 -9.97 -14.65 -2.06
CA GLU A 46 -10.86 -15.76 -1.72
C GLU A 46 -12.21 -15.72 -2.45
N PHE A 47 -12.20 -15.39 -3.74
CA PHE A 47 -13.43 -15.27 -4.55
C PHE A 47 -14.22 -16.59 -4.62
N GLU A 48 -13.56 -17.75 -4.50
CA GLU A 48 -14.25 -19.04 -4.43
C GLU A 48 -15.20 -19.13 -3.22
N ASP A 49 -14.77 -18.57 -2.10
CA ASP A 49 -15.54 -18.62 -0.86
C ASP A 49 -16.55 -17.47 -0.80
N PHE A 50 -16.19 -16.30 -1.35
CA PHE A 50 -16.96 -15.08 -1.15
C PHE A 50 -17.83 -14.65 -2.33
N LEU A 51 -17.36 -14.83 -3.57
CA LEU A 51 -18.10 -14.44 -4.77
C LEU A 51 -17.95 -15.46 -5.91
N PRO A 52 -18.30 -16.76 -5.68
CA PRO A 52 -17.92 -17.88 -6.55
C PRO A 52 -18.50 -17.82 -7.95
N GLU A 53 -19.59 -17.10 -8.17
CA GLU A 53 -20.23 -16.98 -9.48
C GLU A 53 -19.63 -15.86 -10.33
N TYR A 54 -18.63 -15.14 -9.83
CA TYR A 54 -18.02 -13.99 -10.49
C TYR A 54 -16.51 -14.16 -10.59
N ILE A 55 -15.87 -13.39 -11.48
CA ILE A 55 -14.41 -13.33 -11.60
C ILE A 55 -13.95 -11.86 -11.63
N PRO A 56 -12.81 -11.54 -11.01
CA PRO A 56 -12.22 -10.22 -11.09
C PRO A 56 -11.58 -10.01 -12.47
N ILE A 57 -11.74 -8.81 -13.03
CA ILE A 57 -11.30 -8.52 -14.40
C ILE A 57 -10.48 -7.23 -14.53
N ALA A 58 -10.58 -6.34 -13.55
CA ALA A 58 -9.74 -5.16 -13.45
C ALA A 58 -9.80 -4.59 -12.04
N ASP A 59 -8.82 -3.77 -11.67
CA ASP A 59 -8.84 -2.94 -10.48
C ASP A 59 -8.40 -1.49 -10.79
N ASP A 60 -8.62 -0.61 -9.81
CA ASP A 60 -8.19 0.80 -9.83
C ASP A 60 -6.92 1.04 -8.98
N SER A 61 -6.28 -0.03 -8.48
CA SER A 61 -5.21 0.03 -7.47
C SER A 61 -5.55 0.76 -6.15
N GLY A 62 -6.82 1.16 -5.95
CA GLY A 62 -7.34 1.90 -4.80
C GLY A 62 -8.28 1.07 -3.92
N GLY A 63 -8.33 -0.26 -4.13
CA GLY A 63 -9.16 -1.19 -3.36
C GLY A 63 -10.51 -1.53 -4.02
N GLN A 64 -10.80 -0.99 -5.20
CA GLN A 64 -11.98 -1.35 -5.98
C GLN A 64 -11.65 -2.38 -7.05
N VAL A 65 -12.61 -3.24 -7.35
CA VAL A 65 -12.48 -4.32 -8.33
C VAL A 65 -13.72 -4.39 -9.22
N ALA A 66 -13.47 -4.43 -10.52
CA ALA A 66 -14.49 -4.73 -11.51
C ALA A 66 -14.58 -6.26 -11.67
N VAL A 67 -15.81 -6.79 -11.64
CA VAL A 67 -16.09 -8.23 -11.73
C VAL A 67 -17.14 -8.52 -12.80
N ILE A 68 -17.13 -9.73 -13.34
CA ILE A 68 -18.16 -10.23 -14.27
C ILE A 68 -18.63 -11.62 -13.83
N SER A 69 -19.86 -11.96 -14.16
CA SER A 69 -20.39 -13.29 -13.83
C SER A 69 -19.79 -14.37 -14.75
N LYS A 70 -19.52 -15.56 -14.20
CA LYS A 70 -19.13 -16.76 -14.95
C LYS A 70 -20.24 -17.25 -15.90
N ASN A 71 -21.48 -16.84 -15.68
CA ASN A 71 -22.60 -17.13 -16.56
C ASN A 71 -22.58 -16.20 -17.79
N ASN A 72 -22.29 -16.78 -18.96
CA ASN A 72 -22.26 -16.08 -20.25
C ASN A 72 -23.55 -15.34 -20.65
N LYS A 73 -24.70 -15.60 -19.99
CA LYS A 73 -25.94 -14.86 -20.23
C LYS A 73 -25.96 -13.51 -19.54
N ASP A 74 -25.19 -13.33 -18.48
CA ASP A 74 -25.04 -12.04 -17.81
C ASP A 74 -23.77 -11.36 -18.31
N THR A 75 -23.95 -10.39 -19.19
CA THR A 75 -22.83 -9.67 -19.82
C THR A 75 -22.39 -8.45 -19.04
N LYS A 76 -23.09 -8.08 -17.96
CA LYS A 76 -22.83 -6.85 -17.22
C LYS A 76 -21.44 -6.86 -16.60
N VAL A 77 -20.90 -5.66 -16.44
CA VAL A 77 -19.72 -5.40 -15.60
C VAL A 77 -20.22 -4.86 -14.29
N TYR A 78 -19.75 -5.46 -13.20
CA TYR A 78 -20.07 -5.05 -11.85
C TYR A 78 -18.86 -4.41 -11.18
N LEU A 79 -19.11 -3.54 -10.20
CA LEU A 79 -18.11 -2.92 -9.34
C LEU A 79 -18.36 -3.36 -7.90
N THR A 80 -17.28 -3.66 -7.20
CA THR A 80 -17.28 -3.82 -5.74
C THR A 80 -15.93 -3.39 -5.17
N SER A 81 -15.78 -3.46 -3.85
CA SER A 81 -14.50 -3.34 -3.15
C SER A 81 -14.00 -4.73 -2.74
N TYR A 82 -12.68 -4.92 -2.70
CA TYR A 82 -12.09 -6.14 -2.16
C TYR A 82 -12.49 -6.41 -0.69
N GLY A 83 -12.83 -5.37 0.09
CA GLY A 83 -13.35 -5.53 1.45
C GLY A 83 -14.83 -5.94 1.56
N VAL A 84 -15.57 -5.98 0.44
CA VAL A 84 -17.03 -6.22 0.42
C VAL A 84 -17.43 -7.15 -0.73
N LEU A 85 -16.84 -8.34 -0.78
CA LEU A 85 -17.13 -9.35 -1.82
C LEU A 85 -18.45 -10.10 -1.55
N GLN A 86 -19.59 -9.46 -1.79
CA GLN A 86 -20.91 -10.10 -1.71
C GLN A 86 -21.82 -9.68 -2.87
N GLU A 87 -22.63 -10.61 -3.38
CA GLU A 87 -23.49 -10.39 -4.54
C GLU A 87 -24.51 -9.26 -4.35
N GLU A 88 -25.03 -9.09 -3.13
CA GLU A 88 -26.02 -8.05 -2.79
C GLU A 88 -25.47 -6.62 -2.86
N TYR A 89 -24.14 -6.46 -2.81
CA TYR A 89 -23.45 -5.17 -2.88
C TYR A 89 -22.81 -4.91 -4.25
N LEU A 90 -23.01 -5.80 -5.23
CA LEU A 90 -22.51 -5.58 -6.59
C LEU A 90 -23.26 -4.44 -7.26
N GLU A 91 -22.53 -3.41 -7.66
CA GLU A 91 -23.08 -2.33 -8.46
C GLU A 91 -22.92 -2.64 -9.95
N VAL A 92 -23.96 -2.44 -10.75
CA VAL A 92 -23.82 -2.48 -12.23
C VAL A 92 -23.03 -1.25 -12.70
N LEU A 93 -21.76 -1.47 -13.05
CA LEU A 93 -20.85 -0.47 -13.61
C LEU A 93 -21.14 -0.20 -15.08
N ASP A 94 -21.40 -1.26 -15.84
CA ASP A 94 -21.76 -1.16 -17.24
C ASP A 94 -22.59 -2.36 -17.72
N ARG A 95 -23.28 -2.21 -18.85
CA ARG A 95 -24.11 -3.25 -19.47
C ARG A 95 -23.29 -4.36 -20.11
N ASP A 96 -22.07 -4.07 -20.56
CA ASP A 96 -21.16 -5.04 -21.17
C ASP A 96 -19.69 -4.54 -21.24
N LEU A 97 -18.76 -5.49 -21.34
CA LEU A 97 -17.31 -5.24 -21.41
C LEU A 97 -16.90 -4.33 -22.58
N LEU A 98 -17.54 -4.44 -23.74
CA LEU A 98 -17.19 -3.65 -24.91
C LEU A 98 -17.65 -2.20 -24.76
N HIS A 99 -18.84 -1.97 -24.21
CA HIS A 99 -19.34 -0.64 -23.89
C HIS A 99 -18.52 0.01 -22.78
N TRP A 100 -18.14 -0.76 -21.75
CA TRP A 100 -17.25 -0.30 -20.68
C TRP A 100 -15.89 0.16 -21.22
N MET A 101 -15.27 -0.64 -22.11
CA MET A 101 -14.03 -0.25 -22.82
C MET A 101 -14.22 0.99 -23.71
N GLN A 102 -15.35 1.12 -24.43
CA GLN A 102 -15.62 2.31 -25.24
C GLN A 102 -15.71 3.58 -24.40
N ARG A 103 -16.17 3.46 -23.16
CA ARG A 103 -16.24 4.53 -22.17
C ARG A 103 -14.94 4.77 -21.42
N LYS A 104 -13.86 4.06 -21.78
CA LYS A 104 -12.53 4.14 -21.16
C LYS A 104 -12.47 3.60 -19.72
N PHE A 105 -13.16 2.49 -19.46
CA PHE A 105 -13.10 1.77 -18.18
C PHE A 105 -13.40 2.64 -16.95
N PRO A 106 -14.50 3.41 -16.93
CA PRO A 106 -14.84 4.16 -15.73
C PRO A 106 -15.08 3.19 -14.58
N PHE A 107 -14.42 3.38 -13.45
CA PHE A 107 -14.78 2.78 -12.16
C PHE A 107 -15.88 3.58 -11.44
N GLU A 108 -16.38 4.63 -12.08
CA GLU A 108 -17.47 5.47 -11.58
C GLU A 108 -18.78 5.15 -12.32
N ASN A 109 -19.87 4.89 -11.58
CA ASN A 109 -21.20 4.89 -12.18
C ASN A 109 -21.72 6.33 -12.35
N GLN A 110 -22.42 6.62 -13.46
CA GLN A 110 -23.08 7.93 -13.66
C GLN A 110 -24.15 8.23 -12.60
N LYS A 111 -24.66 7.22 -11.90
CA LYS A 111 -25.57 7.38 -10.74
C LYS A 111 -24.84 7.72 -9.43
N ASN A 112 -23.54 7.45 -9.37
CA ASN A 112 -22.67 7.62 -8.22
C ASN A 112 -21.67 8.78 -8.37
N VAL A 113 -21.93 9.71 -9.30
CA VAL A 113 -21.30 11.02 -9.21
C VAL A 113 -21.77 11.61 -7.89
N LEU A 114 -20.88 11.61 -6.89
CA LEU A 114 -21.14 12.20 -5.59
C LEU A 114 -21.71 13.59 -5.80
N SER A 115 -22.85 13.86 -5.17
CA SER A 115 -23.39 15.20 -5.21
C SER A 115 -22.36 16.16 -4.60
N GLU A 116 -22.40 17.44 -4.97
CA GLU A 116 -21.53 18.44 -4.32
C GLU A 116 -21.68 18.41 -2.79
N ILE A 117 -22.87 18.05 -2.30
CA ILE A 117 -23.17 17.85 -0.88
C ILE A 117 -22.41 16.65 -0.31
N ASP A 118 -22.38 15.52 -1.00
CA ASP A 118 -21.66 14.32 -0.53
C ASP A 118 -20.14 14.52 -0.57
N ILE A 119 -19.62 15.22 -1.59
CA ILE A 119 -18.21 15.60 -1.66
C ILE A 119 -17.83 16.49 -0.48
N GLU A 120 -18.65 17.51 -0.21
CA GLU A 120 -18.43 18.41 0.92
C GLU A 120 -18.55 17.68 2.26
N LYS A 121 -19.50 16.73 2.38
CA LYS A 121 -19.63 15.87 3.56
C LYS A 121 -18.35 15.08 3.81
N ARG A 122 -17.83 14.36 2.82
CA ARG A 122 -16.59 13.56 2.96
C ARG A 122 -15.37 14.42 3.28
N LYS A 123 -15.27 15.61 2.69
CA LYS A 123 -14.21 16.58 3.05
C LYS A 123 -14.30 17.00 4.51
N ASN A 124 -15.50 17.30 5.00
CA ASN A 124 -15.71 17.65 6.40
C ASN A 124 -15.39 16.47 7.33
N GLU A 125 -15.77 15.25 6.98
CA GLU A 125 -15.43 14.04 7.74
C GLU A 125 -13.91 13.81 7.78
N ASN A 126 -13.22 14.02 6.65
CA ASN A 126 -11.76 13.99 6.60
C ASN A 126 -11.12 15.07 7.47
N THR A 127 -11.62 16.30 7.45
CA THR A 127 -11.13 17.37 8.33
C THR A 127 -11.29 17.02 9.80
N LEU A 128 -12.47 16.52 10.19
CA LEU A 128 -12.74 16.12 11.58
C LEU A 128 -11.83 14.98 12.04
N LEU A 129 -11.69 13.92 11.23
CA LEU A 129 -10.83 12.80 11.57
C LEU A 129 -9.36 13.21 11.60
N LEU A 130 -8.91 14.04 10.65
CA LEU A 130 -7.56 14.60 10.65
C LEU A 130 -7.27 15.41 11.91
N GLU A 131 -8.19 16.28 12.35
CA GLU A 131 -8.04 17.05 13.59
C GLU A 131 -7.91 16.14 14.81
N GLN A 132 -8.74 15.09 14.87
CA GLN A 132 -8.69 14.10 15.94
C GLN A 132 -7.35 13.33 15.94
N ILE A 133 -6.93 12.78 14.80
CA ILE A 133 -5.69 12.02 14.67
C ILE A 133 -4.47 12.89 14.95
N SER A 134 -4.49 14.15 14.50
CA SER A 134 -3.40 15.11 14.74
C SER A 134 -3.21 15.46 16.22
N SER A 135 -4.19 15.17 17.08
CA SER A 135 -4.05 15.32 18.53
C SER A 135 -3.20 14.21 19.18
N PHE A 136 -2.94 13.11 18.46
CA PHE A 136 -2.18 11.97 18.92
C PHE A 136 -0.83 11.87 18.18
N THR A 137 0.24 12.30 18.85
CA THR A 137 1.59 12.31 18.27
C THR A 137 2.00 10.93 17.77
N ASP A 138 1.73 9.87 18.54
CA ASP A 138 2.14 8.49 18.23
C ASP A 138 1.59 8.02 16.88
N ILE A 139 0.32 8.31 16.59
CA ILE A 139 -0.31 7.97 15.31
C ILE A 139 0.36 8.74 14.17
N THR A 140 0.58 10.04 14.34
CA THR A 140 1.22 10.86 13.30
C THR A 140 2.68 10.46 13.06
N GLU A 141 3.41 10.03 14.08
CA GLU A 141 4.79 9.56 13.95
C GLU A 141 4.87 8.21 13.27
N PHE A 142 3.98 7.27 13.61
CA PHE A 142 3.84 5.98 12.93
C PHE A 142 3.60 6.17 11.43
N LEU A 143 2.59 6.95 11.05
CA LEU A 143 2.25 7.18 9.63
C LEU A 143 3.36 7.93 8.87
N LYS A 144 4.15 8.80 9.53
CA LYS A 144 5.33 9.46 8.92
C LYS A 144 6.50 8.50 8.71
N LYS A 145 6.60 7.45 9.53
CA LYS A 145 7.65 6.43 9.47
C LYS A 145 7.14 5.14 8.82
N ALA A 146 6.23 5.24 7.84
CA ALA A 146 5.70 4.10 7.13
C ALA A 146 6.81 3.15 6.65
N ILE A 147 6.71 1.88 7.06
CA ILE A 147 7.66 0.82 6.71
C ILE A 147 6.94 -0.17 5.82
N VAL A 148 7.30 -0.16 4.54
CA VAL A 148 6.76 -1.07 3.54
C VAL A 148 7.64 -2.32 3.49
N ILE A 149 7.02 -3.47 3.71
CA ILE A 149 7.66 -4.79 3.63
C ILE A 149 6.78 -5.68 2.76
N GLU A 150 7.15 -5.82 1.50
CA GLU A 150 6.38 -6.55 0.50
C GLU A 150 6.48 -8.07 0.70
N GLY A 151 5.40 -8.79 0.38
CA GLY A 151 5.43 -10.23 0.14
C GLY A 151 5.37 -11.15 1.37
N ILE A 152 5.21 -10.59 2.57
CA ILE A 152 5.11 -11.38 3.82
C ILE A 152 3.92 -11.02 4.71
N ALA A 153 2.80 -10.62 4.11
CA ALA A 153 1.54 -10.27 4.79
C ALA A 153 1.64 -9.11 5.82
N LEU A 154 2.76 -8.38 5.82
CA LEU A 154 2.98 -7.19 6.64
C LEU A 154 2.36 -5.93 5.99
N PRO A 155 2.31 -4.79 6.70
CA PRO A 155 1.83 -3.53 6.14
C PRO A 155 2.59 -3.13 4.86
N GLU A 156 1.83 -2.89 3.78
CA GLU A 156 2.35 -2.45 2.49
C GLU A 156 1.80 -1.06 2.11
N TYR A 157 0.52 -0.81 2.36
CA TYR A 157 -0.15 0.44 2.05
C TYR A 157 -0.47 1.18 3.34
N TYR A 158 -0.02 2.42 3.46
CA TYR A 158 -0.26 3.24 4.65
C TYR A 158 -1.18 4.40 4.33
N ALA A 159 -2.00 4.75 5.32
CA ALA A 159 -2.88 5.88 5.22
C ALA A 159 -2.09 7.19 5.13
N SER A 160 -2.47 8.06 4.20
CA SER A 160 -1.98 9.44 4.20
C SER A 160 -2.66 10.19 5.34
N ILE A 161 -1.89 10.85 6.21
CA ILE A 161 -2.44 11.66 7.31
C ILE A 161 -3.46 12.68 6.77
N GLU A 162 -3.13 13.38 5.69
CA GLU A 162 -3.99 14.40 5.08
C GLU A 162 -5.30 13.86 4.50
N HIS A 163 -5.34 12.56 4.19
CA HIS A 163 -6.47 11.87 3.55
C HIS A 163 -6.93 10.65 4.37
N ILE A 164 -6.73 10.68 5.69
CA ILE A 164 -6.92 9.53 6.58
C ILE A 164 -8.32 8.93 6.49
N TYR A 165 -9.34 9.77 6.32
CA TYR A 165 -10.73 9.32 6.19
C TYR A 165 -10.93 8.51 4.92
N TYR A 166 -10.31 8.91 3.81
CA TYR A 166 -10.46 8.19 2.54
C TYR A 166 -9.87 6.78 2.58
N PHE A 167 -8.88 6.57 3.45
CA PHE A 167 -8.29 5.25 3.69
C PHE A 167 -9.20 4.30 4.49
N GLN A 168 -10.33 4.78 5.01
CA GLN A 168 -11.30 3.96 5.73
C GLN A 168 -12.38 3.36 4.81
N ASP A 169 -12.30 3.61 3.50
CA ASP A 169 -13.20 3.01 2.51
C ASP A 169 -13.05 1.48 2.49
N GLY A 170 -14.17 0.77 2.53
CA GLY A 170 -14.24 -0.68 2.73
C GLY A 170 -14.34 -1.11 4.20
N TYR A 171 -14.10 -0.20 5.16
CA TYR A 171 -14.15 -0.50 6.60
C TYR A 171 -15.19 0.33 7.35
N HIS A 172 -15.10 1.66 7.25
CA HIS A 172 -16.05 2.58 7.90
C HIS A 172 -17.26 2.86 7.02
N TYR A 173 -17.03 2.92 5.72
CA TYR A 173 -18.03 3.21 4.72
C TYR A 173 -17.67 2.51 3.43
N ASN A 174 -18.62 2.45 2.51
CA ASN A 174 -18.41 1.98 1.15
C ASN A 174 -18.65 3.17 0.20
N SER A 175 -17.62 3.59 -0.52
CA SER A 175 -17.72 4.73 -1.44
C SER A 175 -18.61 4.47 -2.66
N VAL A 176 -18.71 3.20 -3.08
CA VAL A 176 -19.52 2.72 -4.20
C VAL A 176 -21.00 2.84 -3.86
N GLU A 177 -21.43 2.36 -2.69
CA GLU A 177 -22.84 2.44 -2.31
C GLU A 177 -23.21 3.71 -1.52
N ASN A 178 -22.20 4.49 -1.12
CA ASN A 178 -22.32 5.60 -0.19
C ASN A 178 -23.04 5.20 1.12
N LYS A 179 -22.66 4.04 1.67
CA LYS A 179 -23.22 3.48 2.91
C LYS A 179 -22.18 3.46 4.03
N ASP A 180 -22.65 3.71 5.25
CA ASP A 180 -21.86 3.47 6.46
C ASP A 180 -21.81 1.96 6.75
N LEU A 181 -20.61 1.46 7.05
CA LEU A 181 -20.34 0.05 7.38
C LEU A 181 -20.11 -0.15 8.90
N VAL A 182 -19.93 0.93 9.66
CA VAL A 182 -19.68 0.86 11.10
C VAL A 182 -20.86 0.26 11.87
N SER A 183 -20.57 -0.60 12.85
CA SER A 183 -21.58 -1.30 13.64
C SER A 183 -21.03 -1.75 14.99
N ASP A 184 -21.81 -1.55 16.06
CA ASP A 184 -21.49 -2.04 17.42
C ASP A 184 -21.81 -3.53 17.62
N LYS A 185 -22.38 -4.20 16.61
CA LYS A 185 -22.67 -5.65 16.70
C LYS A 185 -21.37 -6.46 16.64
N PRO A 186 -21.33 -7.66 17.25
CA PRO A 186 -20.21 -8.58 17.08
C PRO A 186 -19.86 -8.80 15.60
N GLY A 187 -18.59 -8.65 15.25
CA GLY A 187 -18.10 -8.69 13.88
C GLY A 187 -18.25 -7.40 13.08
N GLY A 188 -18.91 -6.37 13.60
CA GLY A 188 -18.95 -5.06 12.96
C GLY A 188 -17.63 -4.31 13.13
N PHE A 189 -17.22 -3.56 12.10
CA PHE A 189 -16.13 -2.60 12.26
C PHE A 189 -16.63 -1.43 13.11
N LYS A 190 -15.87 -0.98 14.11
CA LYS A 190 -16.33 0.08 15.01
C LYS A 190 -15.93 1.45 14.51
N SER A 191 -16.72 2.47 14.82
CA SER A 191 -16.47 3.86 14.38
C SER A 191 -15.20 4.47 14.96
N ASN A 192 -14.73 3.96 16.11
CA ASN A 192 -13.50 4.37 16.78
C ASN A 192 -12.27 3.55 16.36
N TRP A 193 -12.44 2.52 15.54
CA TRP A 193 -11.32 1.76 14.99
C TRP A 193 -10.78 2.47 13.76
N ILE A 194 -9.49 2.78 13.70
CA ILE A 194 -8.91 3.52 12.57
C ILE A 194 -7.85 2.67 11.90
N VAL A 195 -8.07 2.38 10.62
CA VAL A 195 -7.11 1.68 9.77
C VAL A 195 -5.96 2.63 9.45
N LEU A 196 -4.75 2.21 9.81
CA LEU A 196 -3.51 2.98 9.59
C LEU A 196 -2.71 2.42 8.42
N ALA A 197 -2.83 1.12 8.17
CA ALA A 197 -2.20 0.46 7.05
C ALA A 197 -2.97 -0.80 6.63
N THR A 198 -2.67 -1.34 5.46
CA THR A 198 -3.15 -2.64 4.99
C THR A 198 -2.00 -3.43 4.38
N ASN A 199 -2.12 -4.76 4.37
CA ASN A 199 -1.25 -5.60 3.53
C ASN A 199 -1.77 -5.63 2.08
N TYR A 200 -1.12 -6.45 1.24
CA TYR A 200 -1.52 -6.72 -0.15
C TYR A 200 -2.99 -7.18 -0.30
N PHE A 201 -3.49 -7.96 0.66
CA PHE A 201 -4.84 -8.53 0.69
C PHE A 201 -5.91 -7.54 1.15
N ALA A 202 -5.53 -6.28 1.44
CA ALA A 202 -6.40 -5.28 2.07
C ALA A 202 -6.87 -5.70 3.49
N ASP A 203 -6.12 -6.55 4.18
CA ASP A 203 -6.34 -6.82 5.60
C ASP A 203 -5.89 -5.60 6.43
N PRO A 204 -6.74 -5.06 7.32
CA PRO A 204 -6.43 -3.84 8.03
C PRO A 204 -5.50 -4.06 9.22
N PHE A 205 -4.53 -3.16 9.36
CA PHE A 205 -3.80 -2.87 10.59
C PHE A 205 -4.37 -1.59 11.19
N PHE A 206 -5.03 -1.73 12.34
CA PHE A 206 -5.83 -0.66 12.92
C PHE A 206 -5.64 -0.54 14.43
N ILE A 207 -6.07 0.60 14.95
CA ILE A 207 -6.06 0.93 16.37
C ILE A 207 -7.45 1.31 16.83
N ASP A 208 -7.68 1.31 18.14
CA ASP A 208 -8.88 1.90 18.74
C ASP A 208 -8.56 3.27 19.36
N LEU A 209 -9.22 4.33 18.91
CA LEU A 209 -8.98 5.69 19.42
C LEU A 209 -9.34 5.87 20.91
N ASN A 210 -10.18 4.99 21.46
CA ASN A 210 -10.52 5.00 22.88
C ASN A 210 -9.41 4.37 23.74
N GLU A 211 -8.39 3.77 23.14
CA GLU A 211 -7.28 3.10 23.82
C GLU A 211 -6.00 3.94 23.86
N ALA A 212 -6.13 5.28 23.75
CA ALA A 212 -5.01 6.20 23.86
C ALA A 212 -4.23 6.04 25.19
N GLU A 213 -4.91 5.76 26.30
CA GLU A 213 -4.27 5.50 27.61
C GLU A 213 -3.45 4.19 27.63
N GLN A 214 -3.69 3.29 26.67
CA GLN A 214 -2.98 2.03 26.49
C GLN A 214 -1.89 2.13 25.39
N MET A 215 -1.53 3.35 24.98
CA MET A 215 -0.51 3.61 23.94
C MET A 215 -0.86 2.99 22.57
N PHE A 216 -2.16 2.91 22.27
CA PHE A 216 -2.70 2.39 21.00
C PHE A 216 -2.18 0.99 20.65
N PRO A 217 -2.71 -0.07 21.29
CA PRO A 217 -2.48 -1.43 20.83
C PRO A 217 -2.86 -1.58 19.35
N VAL A 218 -2.07 -2.35 18.60
CA VAL A 218 -2.32 -2.56 17.18
C VAL A 218 -3.05 -3.88 17.00
N TYR A 219 -4.11 -3.82 16.21
CA TYR A 219 -4.94 -4.94 15.84
C TYR A 219 -4.79 -5.23 14.35
N PHE A 220 -4.93 -6.50 14.02
CA PHE A 220 -5.07 -7.02 12.68
C PHE A 220 -6.42 -7.71 12.58
N ALA A 221 -7.04 -7.71 11.42
CA ALA A 221 -8.15 -8.61 11.13
C ALA A 221 -7.95 -9.13 9.71
N TYR A 222 -8.17 -10.41 9.50
CA TYR A 222 -8.28 -10.93 8.14
C TYR A 222 -9.50 -10.28 7.46
N HIS A 223 -9.37 -9.97 6.18
CA HIS A 223 -10.48 -9.54 5.37
C HIS A 223 -11.63 -10.54 5.52
N GLY A 224 -12.84 -10.01 5.62
CA GLY A 224 -14.03 -10.80 5.80
C GLY A 224 -15.22 -10.09 5.19
N GLN A 225 -16.29 -10.84 4.95
CA GLN A 225 -17.55 -10.36 4.35
C GLN A 225 -18.31 -9.36 5.25
N GLY A 226 -17.72 -8.22 5.57
CA GLY A 226 -18.24 -7.29 6.58
C GLY A 226 -18.23 -7.85 8.00
N HIS A 227 -17.42 -8.90 8.25
CA HIS A 227 -17.18 -9.47 9.57
C HIS A 227 -15.70 -9.27 9.95
N TRP A 228 -15.46 -8.56 11.05
CA TRP A 228 -14.13 -8.15 11.49
C TRP A 228 -13.88 -8.66 12.91
N GLU A 229 -13.01 -9.68 13.02
CA GLU A 229 -12.55 -10.20 14.31
C GLU A 229 -11.17 -9.63 14.64
N PRO A 230 -11.06 -8.72 15.63
CA PRO A 230 -9.80 -8.05 15.94
C PRO A 230 -8.84 -9.01 16.65
N LEU A 231 -7.69 -9.27 16.04
CA LEU A 231 -6.56 -9.94 16.64
C LEU A 231 -5.54 -8.89 17.11
N LYS A 232 -5.30 -8.79 18.42
CA LYS A 232 -4.25 -7.90 18.93
C LYS A 232 -2.88 -8.47 18.55
N ILE A 233 -2.08 -7.73 17.78
CA ILE A 233 -0.77 -8.18 17.32
C ILE A 233 0.38 -7.55 18.09
N THR A 234 0.17 -6.38 18.71
CA THR A 234 1.14 -5.73 19.61
C THR A 234 0.43 -4.87 20.67
N ASP A 235 1.12 -4.58 21.76
CA ASP A 235 0.58 -3.79 22.87
C ASP A 235 0.63 -2.28 22.66
N SER A 236 1.37 -1.78 21.65
CA SER A 236 1.42 -0.35 21.31
C SER A 236 1.93 -0.12 19.89
N LEU A 237 1.58 1.05 19.32
CA LEU A 237 2.10 1.51 18.03
C LEU A 237 3.63 1.59 18.01
N GLU A 238 4.26 2.01 19.11
CA GLU A 238 5.73 2.11 19.20
C GLU A 238 6.38 0.72 19.08
N ILE A 239 5.85 -0.27 19.81
CA ILE A 239 6.36 -1.66 19.73
C ILE A 239 6.15 -2.22 18.33
N PHE A 240 4.99 -1.95 17.70
CA PHE A 240 4.73 -2.40 16.34
C PHE A 240 5.71 -1.79 15.34
N GLN A 241 5.91 -0.47 15.39
CA GLN A 241 6.88 0.25 14.55
C GLN A 241 8.28 -0.35 14.71
N LYS A 242 8.73 -0.59 15.94
CA LYS A 242 10.04 -1.16 16.22
C LYS A 242 10.21 -2.56 15.62
N LYS A 243 9.17 -3.40 15.73
CA LYS A 243 9.17 -4.74 15.12
C LYS A 243 9.29 -4.65 13.60
N LEU A 244 8.53 -3.75 12.96
CA LEU A 244 8.62 -3.53 11.51
C LEU A 244 10.02 -3.04 11.11
N GLU A 245 10.64 -2.14 11.87
CA GLU A 245 12.02 -1.69 11.64
C GLU A 245 13.02 -2.85 11.71
N ASP A 246 12.92 -3.69 12.75
CA ASP A 246 13.82 -4.83 12.92
C ASP A 246 13.67 -5.84 11.79
N ILE A 247 12.43 -6.21 11.46
CA ILE A 247 12.12 -7.12 10.36
C ILE A 247 12.65 -6.53 9.04
N GLN A 248 12.36 -5.25 8.76
CA GLN A 248 12.81 -4.59 7.55
C GLN A 248 14.34 -4.66 7.42
N ASN A 249 15.09 -4.42 8.51
CA ASN A 249 16.56 -4.42 8.46
C ASN A 249 17.16 -5.80 8.18
N ILE A 250 16.50 -6.87 8.61
CA ILE A 250 17.03 -8.25 8.50
C ILE A 250 16.35 -9.08 7.41
N ARG A 251 15.32 -8.56 6.73
CA ARG A 251 14.44 -9.32 5.83
C ARG A 251 15.16 -10.10 4.73
N TYR A 252 16.36 -9.68 4.32
CA TYR A 252 17.12 -10.33 3.25
C TYR A 252 18.00 -11.50 3.72
N ASP A 253 18.10 -11.72 5.03
CA ASP A 253 18.76 -12.88 5.62
C ASP A 253 17.72 -13.76 6.32
N LYS A 254 17.24 -14.77 5.59
CA LYS A 254 16.29 -15.78 6.10
C LYS A 254 16.69 -16.35 7.46
N THR A 255 17.98 -16.61 7.69
CA THR A 255 18.44 -17.24 8.94
C THR A 255 18.31 -16.26 10.12
N THR A 256 18.76 -15.02 9.91
CA THR A 256 18.64 -13.97 10.93
C THR A 256 17.18 -13.60 11.17
N LEU A 257 16.35 -13.57 10.12
CA LEU A 257 14.92 -13.30 10.21
C LEU A 257 14.17 -14.39 11.00
N ILE A 258 14.42 -15.66 10.72
CA ILE A 258 13.83 -16.79 11.48
C ILE A 258 14.21 -16.70 12.96
N ASN A 259 15.51 -16.53 13.27
CA ASN A 259 15.97 -16.40 14.66
C ASN A 259 15.31 -15.22 15.38
N TYR A 260 15.12 -14.09 14.68
CA TYR A 260 14.42 -12.94 15.25
C TYR A 260 12.97 -13.28 15.61
N PHE A 261 12.24 -13.98 14.74
CA PHE A 261 10.87 -14.41 15.04
C PHE A 261 10.82 -15.38 16.22
N ASP A 262 11.70 -16.39 16.25
CA ASP A 262 11.77 -17.36 17.36
C ASP A 262 11.97 -16.70 18.73
N GLU A 263 12.74 -15.62 18.79
CA GLU A 263 13.08 -14.93 20.04
C GLU A 263 12.09 -13.83 20.43
N ASN A 264 11.48 -13.15 19.45
CA ASN A 264 10.78 -11.87 19.69
C ASN A 264 9.28 -11.92 19.39
N ILE A 265 8.76 -13.02 18.84
CA ILE A 265 7.38 -13.10 18.35
C ILE A 265 6.63 -14.21 19.08
N ASP A 266 5.38 -13.93 19.46
CA ASP A 266 4.52 -14.88 20.15
C ASP A 266 4.01 -15.95 19.17
N PRO A 267 4.37 -17.23 19.33
CA PRO A 267 3.95 -18.29 18.42
C PRO A 267 2.46 -18.62 18.48
N GLU A 268 1.76 -18.19 19.54
CA GLU A 268 0.31 -18.38 19.67
C GLU A 268 -0.49 -17.27 18.98
N ASN A 269 0.16 -16.18 18.56
CA ASN A 269 -0.49 -15.12 17.80
C ASN A 269 -0.65 -15.53 16.33
N LEU A 270 -1.89 -15.72 15.89
CA LEU A 270 -2.20 -16.29 14.57
C LEU A 270 -1.60 -15.48 13.40
N PHE A 271 -1.69 -14.15 13.44
CA PHE A 271 -1.11 -13.29 12.42
C PHE A 271 0.40 -13.51 12.30
N TRP A 272 1.11 -13.46 13.43
CA TRP A 272 2.56 -13.60 13.43
C TRP A 272 3.02 -14.99 13.01
N LYS A 273 2.22 -16.02 13.35
CA LYS A 273 2.44 -17.39 12.89
C LYS A 273 2.32 -17.49 11.37
N ASP A 274 1.34 -16.84 10.76
CA ASP A 274 1.18 -16.85 9.30
C ASP A 274 2.36 -16.13 8.61
N VAL A 275 2.78 -14.97 9.13
CA VAL A 275 3.98 -14.27 8.64
C VAL A 275 5.21 -15.18 8.72
N TYR A 276 5.39 -15.90 9.83
CA TYR A 276 6.50 -16.85 10.00
C TYR A 276 6.44 -18.00 8.98
N LEU A 277 5.25 -18.56 8.73
CA LEU A 277 5.06 -19.61 7.72
C LEU A 277 5.40 -19.12 6.32
N THR A 278 5.02 -17.88 5.97
CA THR A 278 5.41 -17.27 4.69
C THR A 278 6.93 -17.15 4.55
N ILE A 279 7.63 -16.82 5.63
CA ILE A 279 9.10 -16.72 5.65
C ILE A 279 9.75 -18.09 5.46
N GLU A 280 9.22 -19.13 6.09
CA GLU A 280 9.76 -20.49 5.96
C GLU A 280 9.53 -21.08 4.56
N ASP A 281 8.38 -20.79 3.95
CA ASP A 281 7.96 -21.35 2.66
C ASP A 281 8.79 -20.83 1.48
N GLU A 282 9.72 -21.66 1.01
CA GLU A 282 10.58 -21.39 -0.16
C GLU A 282 9.81 -21.34 -1.48
N SER A 283 8.56 -21.80 -1.52
CA SER A 283 7.71 -21.69 -2.70
C SER A 283 6.96 -20.36 -2.81
N VAL A 284 6.87 -19.62 -1.69
CA VAL A 284 6.23 -18.29 -1.64
C VAL A 284 7.26 -17.18 -1.79
N LEU A 285 8.47 -17.38 -1.26
CA LEU A 285 9.57 -16.42 -1.36
C LEU A 285 10.78 -17.04 -2.07
N ASP A 286 11.11 -16.55 -3.27
CA ASP A 286 12.38 -16.86 -3.92
C ASP A 286 13.50 -16.06 -3.26
N TRP A 287 14.09 -16.65 -2.22
CA TRP A 287 15.20 -16.06 -1.47
C TRP A 287 16.46 -15.84 -2.31
N GLU A 288 16.64 -16.55 -3.43
CA GLU A 288 17.77 -16.33 -4.36
C GLU A 288 17.49 -15.12 -5.25
N GLU A 289 16.28 -14.98 -5.79
CA GLU A 289 15.81 -13.80 -6.52
C GLU A 289 15.79 -12.56 -5.62
N ILE A 290 15.26 -12.64 -4.40
CA ILE A 290 15.24 -11.54 -3.41
C ILE A 290 16.66 -11.11 -3.04
N LYS A 291 17.59 -12.06 -2.88
CA LYS A 291 19.02 -11.73 -2.68
C LYS A 291 19.60 -11.08 -3.93
N GLN A 292 19.32 -11.61 -5.11
CA GLN A 292 19.83 -11.07 -6.36
C GLN A 292 19.27 -9.67 -6.66
N GLU A 293 17.99 -9.41 -6.42
CA GLU A 293 17.38 -8.09 -6.42
C GLU A 293 17.98 -7.17 -5.36
N SER A 294 18.30 -7.65 -4.15
CA SER A 294 18.98 -6.81 -3.14
C SER A 294 20.38 -6.35 -3.59
N PHE A 295 21.09 -7.18 -4.37
CA PHE A 295 22.41 -6.87 -4.94
C PHE A 295 22.33 -6.08 -6.25
N ASP A 296 21.34 -6.34 -7.12
CA ASP A 296 21.19 -5.75 -8.46
C ASP A 296 20.27 -4.50 -8.49
N SER A 297 19.35 -4.34 -7.54
CA SER A 297 18.33 -3.27 -7.58
C SER A 297 18.74 -1.98 -6.86
N ASN A 298 19.61 -2.01 -5.84
CA ASN A 298 19.92 -0.80 -5.04
C ASN A 298 21.41 -0.41 -5.03
N GLY A 299 22.33 -1.34 -5.34
CA GLY A 299 23.78 -1.13 -5.26
C GLY A 299 24.29 -1.06 -3.80
N SER A 300 25.60 -0.95 -3.58
CA SER A 300 26.17 -0.92 -2.24
C SER A 300 25.69 0.29 -1.43
N LYS A 301 25.55 0.15 -0.10
CA LYS A 301 25.30 1.29 0.79
C LYS A 301 26.54 2.19 0.76
N VAL A 302 26.34 3.47 0.51
CA VAL A 302 27.39 4.47 0.34
C VAL A 302 27.08 5.75 1.11
N ASN A 303 28.12 6.46 1.51
CA ASN A 303 28.05 7.87 1.85
C ASN A 303 28.27 8.71 0.59
N LEU A 304 27.38 9.66 0.31
CA LEU A 304 27.55 10.68 -0.72
C LEU A 304 28.15 11.94 -0.11
N TYR A 305 29.30 12.37 -0.65
CA TYR A 305 29.98 13.60 -0.27
C TYR A 305 29.99 14.60 -1.42
N ILE A 306 29.94 15.88 -1.09
CA ILE A 306 30.27 16.98 -2.01
C ILE A 306 31.73 17.39 -1.76
N THR A 307 32.56 17.30 -2.79
CA THR A 307 33.99 17.63 -2.76
C THR A 307 34.29 19.02 -3.33
N ASP A 308 33.41 19.54 -4.19
CA ASP A 308 33.41 20.93 -4.64
C ASP A 308 31.96 21.44 -4.79
N THR A 309 31.65 22.63 -4.27
CA THR A 309 30.31 23.24 -4.38
C THR A 309 30.03 23.89 -5.73
N GLY A 310 31.04 24.06 -6.59
CA GLY A 310 30.86 24.53 -7.95
C GLY A 310 30.40 25.99 -8.09
N PRO A 311 30.00 26.39 -9.32
CA PRO A 311 29.57 27.75 -9.63
C PRO A 311 28.22 28.13 -9.00
N ASN A 312 27.31 27.18 -8.74
CA ASN A 312 25.99 27.46 -8.17
C ASN A 312 25.94 27.32 -6.64
N LYS A 313 26.95 27.86 -5.94
CA LYS A 313 27.15 27.69 -4.49
C LYS A 313 25.92 27.99 -3.62
N MET A 314 25.11 29.01 -3.96
CA MET A 314 23.91 29.35 -3.19
C MET A 314 22.79 28.30 -3.28
N LYS A 315 22.69 27.61 -4.43
CA LYS A 315 21.73 26.50 -4.59
C LYS A 315 22.18 25.28 -3.78
N ILE A 316 23.48 24.96 -3.81
CA ILE A 316 24.06 23.89 -2.97
C ILE A 316 23.87 24.18 -1.48
N ILE A 317 24.08 25.42 -1.03
CA ILE A 317 23.80 25.83 0.36
C ILE A 317 22.33 25.63 0.71
N THR A 318 21.41 25.92 -0.22
CA THR A 318 19.97 25.71 -0.01
C THR A 318 19.63 24.22 0.12
N LEU A 319 20.24 23.37 -0.70
CA LEU A 319 20.11 21.91 -0.60
C LEU A 319 20.68 21.38 0.72
N LEU A 320 21.86 21.82 1.14
CA LEU A 320 22.47 21.43 2.41
C LEU A 320 21.60 21.79 3.61
N LYS A 321 20.98 22.98 3.61
CA LYS A 321 20.02 23.38 4.65
C LYS A 321 18.85 22.40 4.74
N LYS A 322 18.30 22.03 3.58
CA LYS A 322 17.12 21.16 3.48
C LYS A 322 17.47 19.74 3.91
N GLU A 323 18.55 19.17 3.37
CA GLU A 323 18.94 17.78 3.57
C GLU A 323 19.41 17.52 5.00
N LEU A 324 20.24 18.41 5.55
CA LEU A 324 20.82 18.24 6.88
C LEU A 324 20.00 18.92 7.98
N ASN A 325 18.88 19.57 7.63
CA ASN A 325 18.04 20.35 8.53
C ASN A 325 18.81 21.38 9.38
N ILE A 326 19.73 22.11 8.74
CA ILE A 326 20.62 23.10 9.40
C ILE A 326 20.27 24.55 9.00
N SER A 327 20.69 25.50 9.84
CA SER A 327 20.51 26.92 9.56
C SER A 327 21.33 27.39 8.35
N GLY A 328 20.96 28.53 7.76
CA GLY A 328 21.68 29.08 6.61
C GLY A 328 23.13 29.46 6.91
N SER A 329 23.42 29.92 8.13
CA SER A 329 24.78 30.18 8.61
C SER A 329 25.62 28.91 8.74
N GLU A 330 25.02 27.81 9.20
CA GLU A 330 25.69 26.52 9.34
C GLU A 330 25.98 25.90 7.97
N ALA A 331 25.01 25.93 7.05
CA ALA A 331 25.20 25.46 5.68
C ALA A 331 26.27 26.28 4.93
N LEU A 332 26.31 27.61 5.13
CA LEU A 332 27.37 28.45 4.56
C LEU A 332 28.75 28.09 5.13
N LYS A 333 28.84 27.79 6.43
CA LYS A 333 30.09 27.33 7.05
C LYS A 333 30.52 25.96 6.50
N LEU A 334 29.59 25.00 6.39
CA LEU A 334 29.83 23.69 5.79
C LEU A 334 30.31 23.78 4.34
N SER A 335 29.74 24.70 3.54
CA SER A 335 30.10 24.91 2.13
C SER A 335 31.55 25.36 1.87
N LYS A 336 32.34 25.56 2.93
CA LYS A 336 33.76 25.90 2.86
C LYS A 336 34.66 24.69 3.17
N SER A 337 34.08 23.58 3.62
CA SER A 337 34.82 22.35 3.87
C SER A 337 35.23 21.69 2.55
N PRO A 338 36.41 21.07 2.50
CA PRO A 338 36.91 20.39 1.29
C PRO A 338 36.19 19.08 0.98
N ARG A 339 35.44 18.54 1.95
CA ARG A 339 34.60 17.34 1.81
C ARG A 339 33.40 17.53 2.73
N ILE A 340 32.20 17.48 2.17
CA ILE A 340 30.95 17.77 2.88
C ILE A 340 30.09 16.51 2.79
N PHE A 341 29.80 15.89 3.93
CA PHE A 341 28.83 14.80 3.97
C PHE A 341 27.45 15.34 3.57
N PHE A 342 26.81 14.69 2.60
CA PHE A 342 25.48 15.06 2.12
C PHE A 342 24.42 14.12 2.69
N ARG A 343 24.52 12.81 2.42
CA ARG A 343 23.65 11.78 2.98
C ARG A 343 24.22 10.37 2.80
N THR A 344 23.68 9.42 3.54
CA THR A 344 23.88 7.98 3.32
C THR A 344 22.70 7.40 2.55
N GLY A 345 22.96 6.40 1.72
CA GLY A 345 21.93 5.69 0.95
C GLY A 345 22.53 4.59 0.10
N TYR A 346 21.71 3.91 -0.68
CA TYR A 346 22.21 2.92 -1.64
C TYR A 346 22.65 3.61 -2.93
N SER A 347 23.76 3.16 -3.53
CA SER A 347 24.44 3.87 -4.62
C SER A 347 23.51 4.22 -5.78
N LYS A 348 22.63 3.29 -6.20
CA LYS A 348 21.68 3.50 -7.31
C LYS A 348 20.62 4.56 -7.00
N TRP A 349 20.18 4.67 -5.75
CA TRP A 349 19.22 5.70 -5.33
C TRP A 349 19.86 7.08 -5.23
N LEU A 350 21.15 7.11 -4.93
CA LEU A 350 21.92 8.32 -4.84
C LEU A 350 22.46 8.78 -6.21
N GLU A 351 22.34 7.99 -7.29
CA GLU A 351 22.71 8.41 -8.66
C GLU A 351 21.91 9.63 -9.11
N LYS A 352 20.60 9.65 -8.89
CA LYS A 352 19.76 10.82 -9.24
C LYS A 352 20.17 12.05 -8.44
N THR A 353 20.40 11.87 -7.14
CA THR A 353 20.83 12.95 -6.24
C THR A 353 22.22 13.47 -6.62
N SER A 354 23.15 12.58 -6.97
CA SER A 354 24.48 12.88 -7.49
C SER A 354 24.38 13.73 -8.76
N LYS A 355 23.55 13.28 -9.72
CA LYS A 355 23.35 14.00 -10.97
C LYS A 355 22.75 15.39 -10.76
N GLU A 356 21.79 15.54 -9.85
CA GLU A 356 21.21 16.84 -9.50
C GLU A 356 22.26 17.80 -8.91
N LEU A 357 23.19 17.29 -8.09
CA LEU A 357 24.31 18.08 -7.56
C LEU A 357 25.32 18.46 -8.66
N GLU A 358 25.65 17.52 -9.55
CA GLU A 358 26.53 17.74 -10.70
C GLU A 358 25.95 18.73 -11.73
N ASP A 359 24.64 18.69 -11.98
CA ASP A 359 23.93 19.64 -12.85
C ASP A 359 23.95 21.07 -12.28
N LEU A 360 24.08 21.20 -10.96
CA LEU A 360 24.37 22.46 -10.27
C LEU A 360 25.87 22.82 -10.31
N GLY A 361 26.70 21.98 -10.90
CA GLY A 361 28.14 22.15 -11.10
C GLY A 361 28.99 21.73 -9.89
N ALA A 362 28.43 21.01 -8.93
CA ALA A 362 29.19 20.45 -7.81
C ALA A 362 29.98 19.20 -8.25
N GLN A 363 31.05 18.87 -7.52
CA GLN A 363 31.73 17.58 -7.61
C GLN A 363 31.34 16.72 -6.41
N VAL A 364 31.11 15.43 -6.67
CA VAL A 364 30.64 14.49 -5.66
C VAL A 364 31.45 13.21 -5.64
N GLU A 365 31.42 12.51 -4.51
CA GLU A 365 32.15 11.28 -4.25
C GLU A 365 31.26 10.30 -3.50
N PHE A 366 31.33 9.02 -3.88
CA PHE A 366 30.73 7.92 -3.14
C PHE A 366 31.80 7.17 -2.34
N GLU A 367 31.51 6.94 -1.05
CA GLU A 367 32.31 6.10 -0.17
C GLU A 367 31.49 4.88 0.22
N ILE A 368 31.92 3.70 -0.18
CA ILE A 368 31.25 2.44 0.17
C ILE A 368 31.37 2.21 1.67
N LEU A 369 30.24 1.87 2.28
CA LEU A 369 30.18 1.42 3.65
C LEU A 369 30.26 -0.11 3.65
N ASP A 370 31.39 -0.63 4.13
CA ASP A 370 31.61 -2.07 4.34
C ASP A 370 30.69 -2.66 5.42
#